data_AF-X0UYR0-F1
#
_entry.id   AF-X0UYR0-F1
#
_cell.length_a   1.000
_cell.length_b   1.000
_cell.length_c   1.000
_cell.angle_alpha   90.00
_cell.angle_beta   90.00
_cell.angle_gamma   90.00
#
_symmetry.space_group_name_H-M   'P 1'
#
loop_
_entity.id
_entity.type
_entity.pdbx_description
1 polymer ?
#
loop_
_entity_poly.entity_id
_entity_poly.type
_entity_poly.pdbx_seq_one_letter_code
_entity_poly.pdbx_strand_id
1 'polypeptide(L)'
;EGALVGYAANKAHHTDVGGRAPGSIAGDSTELYQEGLIIPPVKFVRGGVIDPEISRLIRSNVRTPEVQMGDLRAQIAANYTGIRRLTELMGEYGAETVHSAMEAVMDYSERRMRAEIQAMPDGVYEAEDWMEDTGTGGDPAKITVTVSIEGDGIRFDYSGTSPQVEGPVNAPLGVTLAGVFFTLISVTDSTIPVNDGCFRPIDLHVPEGCMMNPLRPAPVAGGNVETSQRNVDVLMKALAEAVPEKVPAASQGTMNNVSIGGIREDGTPWTFYE
;
A
#
# COMPACT_ATOMS: atom_id res chain seq x y z
N GLU A 1 12.89 -28.13 12.03
CA GLU A 1 14.31 -28.52 12.21
C GLU A 1 15.26 -27.33 12.02
N GLY A 2 15.02 -26.18 12.68
CA GLY A 2 15.88 -24.99 12.53
C GLY A 2 15.89 -24.29 11.15
N ALA A 3 15.34 -24.92 10.11
CA ALA A 3 15.18 -24.33 8.79
C ALA A 3 14.15 -23.18 8.78
N LEU A 4 14.43 -22.13 8.00
CA LEU A 4 13.47 -21.08 7.70
C LEU A 4 12.48 -21.60 6.64
N VAL A 5 11.19 -21.55 6.98
CA VAL A 5 10.09 -22.10 6.18
C VAL A 5 9.08 -21.03 5.74
N GLY A 6 9.31 -19.76 6.09
CA GLY A 6 8.41 -18.67 5.71
C GLY A 6 8.42 -17.53 6.72
N TYR A 7 7.54 -16.56 6.48
CA TYR A 7 7.41 -15.35 7.28
C TYR A 7 5.94 -15.13 7.66
N ALA A 8 5.70 -14.68 8.90
CA ALA A 8 4.47 -14.02 9.28
C ALA A 8 4.72 -12.51 9.27
N ALA A 9 3.93 -11.78 8.51
CA ALA A 9 4.05 -10.34 8.37
C ALA A 9 2.70 -9.66 8.63
N ASN A 10 2.76 -8.43 9.11
CA ASN A 10 1.61 -7.55 9.19
C ASN A 10 2.05 -6.11 8.90
N LYS A 11 1.07 -5.28 8.55
CA LYS A 11 1.21 -3.84 8.37
C LYS A 11 0.06 -3.18 9.15
N ALA A 12 0.39 -2.18 9.94
CA ALA A 12 -0.58 -1.35 10.63
C ALA A 12 -0.30 0.12 10.30
N HIS A 13 -1.35 0.93 10.27
CA HIS A 13 -1.21 2.39 10.20
C HIS A 13 -0.87 2.90 11.61
N HIS A 14 0.06 3.85 11.69
CA HIS A 14 0.46 4.50 12.93
C HIS A 14 0.11 5.97 12.85
N THR A 15 -0.67 6.46 13.80
CA THR A 15 -1.27 7.80 13.74
C THR A 15 -0.26 8.94 13.70
N ASP A 16 0.96 8.73 14.21
CA ASP A 16 2.02 9.73 14.16
C ASP A 16 3.39 9.04 14.17
N VAL A 17 4.23 9.39 13.21
CA VAL A 17 5.58 8.84 13.04
C VAL A 17 6.65 9.93 13.15
N GLY A 18 6.32 11.08 13.75
CA GLY A 18 7.27 12.18 13.95
C GLY A 18 7.40 13.16 12.79
N GLY A 19 6.47 13.17 11.83
CA GLY A 19 6.45 14.16 10.78
C GLY A 19 6.27 15.59 11.32
N ARG A 20 6.50 16.61 10.50
CA ARG A 20 6.50 18.01 10.95
C ARG A 20 5.16 18.49 11.53
N ALA A 21 4.05 17.96 11.03
CA ALA A 21 2.71 18.21 11.55
C ALA A 21 2.19 17.02 12.39
N PRO A 22 1.32 17.26 13.39
CA PRO A 22 0.59 16.17 14.04
C PRO A 22 -0.14 15.30 13.01
N GLY A 23 -0.08 13.97 13.17
CA GLY A 23 -0.59 13.05 12.15
C GLY A 23 0.46 12.63 11.14
N SER A 24 1.58 13.36 11.05
CA SER A 24 2.69 13.15 10.10
C SER A 24 2.33 13.29 8.62
N ILE A 25 1.09 13.69 8.30
CA ILE A 25 0.59 13.92 6.95
C ILE A 25 0.46 15.44 6.75
N ALA A 26 1.61 16.12 6.65
CA ALA A 26 1.62 17.54 6.32
C ALA A 26 1.33 17.71 4.81
N GLY A 27 0.30 18.50 4.49
CA GLY A 27 -0.15 18.73 3.11
C GLY A 27 0.84 19.49 2.22
N ASP A 28 1.85 20.12 2.82
CA ASP A 28 2.84 20.98 2.18
C ASP A 28 4.28 20.52 2.48
N SER A 29 4.50 19.21 2.65
CA SER A 29 5.85 18.65 2.72
C SER A 29 6.54 18.71 1.36
N THR A 30 7.81 19.14 1.34
CA THR A 30 8.64 19.22 0.12
C THR A 30 9.70 18.13 0.04
N GLU A 31 9.93 17.40 1.13
CA GLU A 31 10.90 16.29 1.20
C GLU A 31 10.43 15.22 2.18
N LEU A 32 10.81 13.97 1.93
CA LEU A 32 10.44 12.82 2.76
C LEU A 32 10.81 12.98 4.25
N TYR A 33 11.90 13.70 4.54
CA TYR A 33 12.38 13.90 5.91
C TYR A 33 11.44 14.76 6.76
N GLN A 34 10.54 15.52 6.13
CA GLN A 34 9.49 16.29 6.81
C GLN A 34 8.30 15.41 7.22
N GLU A 35 8.20 14.19 6.69
CA GLU A 35 7.08 13.27 6.92
C GLU A 35 7.32 12.29 8.06
N GLY A 36 8.50 12.33 8.68
CA GLY A 36 8.81 11.65 9.93
C GLY A 36 9.91 10.62 9.82
N LEU A 37 9.89 9.65 10.74
CA LEU A 37 10.96 8.69 10.90
C LEU A 37 11.00 7.68 9.75
N ILE A 38 12.12 7.67 9.02
CA ILE A 38 12.39 6.70 7.96
C ILE A 38 13.18 5.54 8.55
N ILE A 39 12.53 4.40 8.78
CA ILE A 39 13.15 3.20 9.35
C ILE A 39 13.57 2.26 8.20
N PRO A 40 14.87 2.04 7.95
CA PRO A 40 15.30 0.99 7.01
C PRO A 40 15.02 -0.41 7.59
N PRO A 41 15.10 -1.49 6.81
CA PRO A 41 14.98 -2.84 7.34
C PRO A 41 16.00 -3.11 8.46
N VAL A 42 15.52 -3.16 9.71
CA VAL A 42 16.32 -3.41 10.91
C VAL A 42 15.65 -4.44 11.81
N LYS A 43 16.46 -5.19 12.56
CA LYS A 43 15.97 -6.20 13.48
C LYS A 43 15.56 -5.56 14.81
N PHE A 44 14.26 -5.31 14.99
CA PHE A 44 13.70 -4.70 16.19
C PHE A 44 13.60 -5.65 17.39
N VAL A 45 13.46 -6.96 17.16
CA VAL A 45 13.36 -7.98 18.22
C VAL A 45 14.48 -9.00 18.07
N ARG A 46 15.24 -9.24 19.14
CA ARG A 46 16.33 -10.23 19.19
C ARG A 46 16.10 -11.17 20.37
N GLY A 47 15.99 -12.47 20.11
CA GLY A 47 15.75 -13.47 21.16
C GLY A 47 14.44 -13.25 21.93
N GLY A 48 13.41 -12.70 21.28
CA GLY A 48 12.15 -12.36 21.94
C GLY A 48 12.14 -11.04 22.72
N VAL A 49 13.24 -10.31 22.73
CA VAL A 49 13.39 -9.04 23.45
C VAL A 49 13.44 -7.88 22.46
N ILE A 50 12.67 -6.82 22.73
CA ILE A 50 12.73 -5.57 21.98
C ILE A 50 14.10 -4.92 22.17
N ASP A 51 14.71 -4.50 21.06
CA ASP A 51 15.97 -3.79 21.05
C ASP A 51 15.80 -2.41 21.75
N PRO A 52 16.46 -2.18 22.89
CA PRO A 52 16.25 -0.96 23.67
C PRO A 52 16.85 0.28 22.99
N GLU A 53 17.81 0.12 22.09
CA GLU A 53 18.43 1.24 21.38
C GLU A 53 17.50 1.71 20.25
N ILE A 54 17.00 0.78 19.44
CA ILE A 54 16.02 1.10 18.39
C ILE A 54 14.72 1.63 19.01
N SER A 55 14.23 1.01 20.08
CA SER A 55 13.03 1.49 20.78
C SER A 55 13.20 2.92 21.30
N ARG A 56 14.37 3.24 21.86
CA ARG A 56 14.67 4.60 22.33
C ARG A 56 14.71 5.59 21.18
N LEU A 57 15.33 5.23 20.05
CA LEU A 57 15.34 6.06 18.84
C LEU A 57 13.92 6.40 18.37
N ILE A 58 13.04 5.39 18.26
CA ILE A 58 11.65 5.63 17.85
C ILE A 58 10.93 6.51 18.86
N ARG A 59 10.99 6.19 20.16
CA ARG A 59 10.29 6.94 21.21
C ARG A 59 10.72 8.41 21.29
N SER A 60 11.98 8.70 20.99
CA SER A 60 12.49 10.08 20.99
C SER A 60 12.06 10.92 19.79
N ASN A 61 11.50 10.31 18.75
CA ASN A 61 11.18 10.98 17.49
C ASN A 61 9.69 10.98 17.15
N VAL A 62 8.80 10.58 18.07
CA VAL A 62 7.34 10.56 17.82
C VAL A 62 6.58 11.32 18.91
N ARG A 63 5.40 11.87 18.57
CA ARG A 63 4.59 12.63 19.53
C ARG A 63 3.94 11.74 20.59
N THR A 64 3.50 10.54 20.23
CA THR A 64 2.74 9.64 21.11
C THR A 64 3.49 8.32 21.34
N PRO A 65 4.66 8.34 22.02
CA PRO A 65 5.56 7.19 22.08
C PRO A 65 4.95 5.94 22.73
N GLU A 66 4.07 6.10 23.73
CA GLU A 66 3.43 4.96 24.38
C GLU A 66 2.39 4.29 23.48
N VAL A 67 1.66 5.06 22.67
CA VAL A 67 0.73 4.53 21.65
C VAL A 67 1.53 3.78 20.59
N GLN A 68 2.56 4.43 20.03
CA GLN A 68 3.43 3.84 19.01
C GLN A 68 4.08 2.52 19.48
N MET A 69 4.58 2.47 20.72
CA MET A 69 5.15 1.25 21.29
C MET A 69 4.07 0.21 21.62
N GLY A 70 2.85 0.62 21.94
CA GLY A 70 1.69 -0.26 22.06
C GLY A 70 1.39 -0.98 20.75
N ASP A 71 1.29 -0.23 19.66
CA ASP A 71 1.02 -0.76 18.31
C ASP A 71 2.12 -1.73 17.87
N LEU A 72 3.40 -1.37 18.02
CA LEU A 72 4.51 -2.27 17.69
C LEU A 72 4.46 -3.57 18.49
N ARG A 73 4.11 -3.53 19.78
CA ARG A 73 3.93 -4.73 20.60
C ARG A 73 2.75 -5.57 20.11
N ALA A 74 1.64 -4.94 19.72
CA ALA A 74 0.49 -5.63 19.16
C ALA A 74 0.84 -6.32 17.83
N GLN A 75 1.58 -5.64 16.94
CA GLN A 75 2.09 -6.22 15.69
C GLN A 75 3.05 -7.39 15.93
N ILE A 76 3.95 -7.28 16.92
CA ILE A 76 4.83 -8.38 17.32
C ILE A 76 4.01 -9.58 17.80
N ALA A 77 3.01 -9.37 18.66
CA ALA A 77 2.15 -10.43 19.18
C ALA A 77 1.31 -11.11 18.07
N ALA A 78 0.81 -10.33 17.10
CA ALA A 78 0.13 -10.85 15.91
C ALA A 78 1.04 -11.77 15.09
N ASN A 79 2.29 -11.33 14.83
CA ASN A 79 3.26 -12.15 14.11
C ASN A 79 3.65 -13.43 14.89
N TYR A 80 3.83 -13.37 16.21
CA TYR A 80 4.06 -14.56 17.01
C TYR A 80 2.90 -15.56 16.93
N THR A 81 1.67 -15.07 16.86
CA THR A 81 0.50 -15.93 16.63
C THR A 81 0.57 -16.59 15.26
N GLY A 82 0.90 -15.84 14.20
CA GLY A 82 1.09 -16.39 12.86
C GLY A 82 2.20 -17.45 12.81
N ILE A 83 3.35 -17.18 13.43
CA ILE A 83 4.48 -18.14 13.53
C ILE A 83 4.02 -19.42 14.23
N ARG A 84 3.31 -19.30 15.37
CA ARG A 84 2.81 -20.46 16.11
C ARG A 84 1.85 -21.29 15.26
N ARG A 85 0.87 -20.66 14.61
CA ARG A 85 -0.12 -21.38 13.79
C ARG A 85 0.50 -22.06 12.58
N LEU A 86 1.44 -21.40 11.91
CA LEU A 86 2.17 -22.00 10.79
C LEU A 86 3.01 -23.19 11.26
N THR A 87 3.66 -23.06 12.42
CA THR A 87 4.46 -24.14 13.02
C THR A 87 3.58 -25.33 13.41
N GLU A 88 2.40 -25.08 14.00
CA GLU A 88 1.42 -26.12 14.33
C GLU A 88 0.98 -26.87 13.05
N LEU A 89 0.62 -26.14 11.99
CA LEU A 89 0.21 -26.72 10.72
C LEU A 89 1.31 -27.57 10.09
N MET A 90 2.55 -27.07 10.07
CA MET A 90 3.71 -27.81 9.56
C MET A 90 4.09 -29.00 10.44
N GLY A 91 3.83 -28.94 11.74
CA GLY A 91 4.03 -30.07 12.65
C GLY A 91 3.03 -31.21 12.42
N GLU A 92 1.79 -30.85 12.05
CA GLU A 92 0.72 -31.82 11.77
C GLU A 92 0.86 -32.46 10.38
N TYR A 93 1.12 -31.65 9.35
CA TYR A 93 1.08 -32.10 7.95
C TYR A 93 2.46 -32.26 7.29
N GLY A 94 3.54 -31.75 7.92
CA GLY A 94 4.86 -31.67 7.32
C GLY A 94 5.04 -30.39 6.47
N ALA A 95 6.25 -29.84 6.49
CA ALA A 95 6.56 -28.58 5.80
C ALA A 95 6.38 -28.67 4.28
N GLU A 96 6.81 -29.77 3.67
CA GLU A 96 6.67 -29.99 2.22
C GLU A 96 5.20 -29.94 1.79
N THR A 97 4.32 -30.67 2.48
CA THR A 97 2.88 -30.69 2.21
C THR A 97 2.25 -29.30 2.36
N VAL A 98 2.61 -28.56 3.42
CA VAL A 98 2.11 -27.20 3.63
C VAL A 98 2.56 -26.27 2.51
N HIS A 99 3.83 -26.35 2.08
CA HIS A 99 4.33 -25.56 0.96
C HIS A 99 3.65 -25.91 -0.36
N SER A 100 3.48 -27.19 -0.67
CA SER A 100 2.72 -27.62 -1.85
C SER A 100 1.27 -27.12 -1.81
N ALA A 101 0.64 -27.09 -0.63
CA ALA A 101 -0.70 -26.54 -0.48
C ALA A 101 -0.75 -25.02 -0.70
N MET A 102 0.24 -24.27 -0.19
CA MET A 102 0.36 -22.83 -0.46
C MET A 102 0.48 -22.55 -1.96
N GLU A 103 1.34 -23.29 -2.66
CA GLU A 103 1.51 -23.17 -4.12
C GLU A 103 0.21 -23.52 -4.86
N ALA A 104 -0.45 -24.62 -4.48
CA ALA A 104 -1.71 -25.04 -5.11
C ALA A 104 -2.83 -24.00 -4.95
N VAL A 105 -2.87 -23.27 -3.82
CA VAL A 105 -3.82 -22.17 -3.60
C VAL A 105 -3.46 -20.96 -4.47
N MET A 106 -2.17 -20.64 -4.64
CA MET A 106 -1.74 -19.58 -5.56
C MET A 106 -2.05 -19.93 -7.02
N ASP A 107 -1.76 -21.14 -7.46
CA ASP A 107 -2.10 -21.61 -8.81
C ASP A 107 -3.62 -21.59 -9.05
N TYR A 108 -4.41 -21.90 -8.02
CA TYR A 108 -5.87 -21.81 -8.09
C TYR A 108 -6.34 -20.38 -8.26
N SER A 109 -5.81 -19.45 -7.47
CA SER A 109 -6.10 -18.02 -7.58
C SER A 109 -5.71 -17.46 -8.95
N GLU A 110 -4.56 -17.85 -9.48
CA GLU A 110 -4.11 -17.48 -10.83
C GLU A 110 -5.11 -17.93 -11.89
N ARG A 111 -5.48 -19.22 -11.90
CA ARG A 111 -6.44 -19.76 -12.88
C ARG A 111 -7.78 -19.01 -12.83
N ARG A 112 -8.24 -18.66 -11.64
CA ARG A 112 -9.51 -17.94 -11.46
C ARG A 112 -9.42 -16.50 -11.95
N MET A 113 -8.34 -15.79 -11.63
CA MET A 113 -8.13 -14.43 -12.12
C MET A 113 -7.98 -14.40 -13.65
N ARG A 114 -7.19 -15.31 -14.22
CA ARG A 114 -7.04 -15.48 -15.68
C ARG A 114 -8.40 -15.69 -16.36
N ALA A 115 -9.28 -16.51 -15.78
CA ALA A 115 -10.61 -16.74 -16.32
C ALA A 115 -11.50 -15.47 -16.28
N GLU A 116 -11.39 -14.65 -15.22
CA GLU A 116 -12.08 -13.35 -15.15
C GLU A 116 -11.55 -12.37 -16.19
N ILE A 117 -10.23 -12.29 -16.37
CA ILE A 117 -9.59 -11.44 -17.40
C ILE A 117 -10.01 -11.90 -18.80
N GLN A 118 -10.00 -13.21 -19.08
CA GLN A 118 -10.41 -13.78 -20.36
C GLN A 118 -11.87 -13.50 -20.72
N ALA A 119 -12.73 -13.27 -19.73
CA ALA A 119 -14.12 -12.90 -19.96
C ALA A 119 -14.29 -11.40 -20.27
N MET A 120 -13.28 -10.57 -20.00
CA MET A 120 -13.28 -9.16 -20.40
C MET A 120 -13.01 -9.06 -21.91
N PRO A 121 -13.56 -8.06 -22.61
CA PRO A 121 -13.24 -7.86 -24.01
C PRO A 121 -11.77 -7.49 -24.19
N ASP A 122 -11.09 -8.14 -25.15
CA ASP A 122 -9.76 -7.71 -25.58
C ASP A 122 -9.82 -6.27 -26.10
N GLY A 123 -8.83 -5.47 -25.75
CA GLY A 123 -8.83 -4.06 -26.11
C GLY A 123 -7.78 -3.22 -25.39
N VAL A 124 -7.74 -1.95 -25.78
CA VAL A 124 -6.93 -0.92 -25.13
C VAL A 124 -7.87 0.14 -24.59
N TYR A 125 -7.78 0.38 -23.28
CA TYR A 125 -8.63 1.30 -22.55
C TYR A 125 -7.79 2.34 -21.86
N GLU A 126 -8.12 3.62 -22.04
CA GLU A 126 -7.31 4.71 -21.54
C GLU A 126 -8.14 5.61 -20.63
N ALA A 127 -7.52 6.03 -19.53
CA ALA A 127 -8.09 7.03 -18.67
C ALA A 127 -7.00 7.95 -18.12
N GLU A 128 -7.41 9.18 -17.89
CA GLU A 128 -6.63 10.15 -17.13
C GLU A 128 -7.52 10.92 -16.16
N ASP A 129 -6.87 11.42 -15.12
CA ASP A 129 -7.38 12.41 -14.18
C ASP A 129 -6.21 13.19 -13.57
N TRP A 130 -6.51 14.16 -12.71
CA TRP A 130 -5.55 15.13 -12.20
C TRP A 130 -5.58 15.21 -10.68
N MET A 131 -4.41 15.32 -10.07
CA MET A 131 -4.27 15.90 -8.74
C MET A 131 -4.24 17.42 -8.90
N GLU A 132 -5.33 18.08 -8.49
CA GLU A 132 -5.52 19.51 -8.71
C GLU A 132 -4.63 20.38 -7.81
N ASP A 133 -4.34 19.91 -6.60
CA ASP A 133 -3.44 20.53 -5.65
C ASP A 133 -2.32 19.55 -5.29
N THR A 134 -1.07 19.98 -5.50
CA THR A 134 0.12 19.22 -5.14
C THR A 134 0.64 19.55 -3.75
N GLY A 135 0.01 20.49 -3.04
CA GLY A 135 0.29 20.86 -1.66
C GLY A 135 1.22 22.06 -1.49
N THR A 136 2.03 22.37 -2.50
CA THR A 136 3.06 23.42 -2.45
C THR A 136 2.83 24.53 -3.47
N GLY A 137 1.63 24.59 -4.05
CA GLY A 137 1.24 25.60 -5.05
C GLY A 137 1.83 25.36 -6.45
N GLY A 138 2.28 24.14 -6.74
CA GLY A 138 2.71 23.72 -8.08
C GLY A 138 1.54 23.48 -9.03
N ASP A 139 1.87 23.23 -10.30
CA ASP A 139 0.89 22.88 -11.32
C ASP A 139 0.16 21.55 -10.97
N PRO A 140 -1.09 21.37 -11.42
CA PRO A 140 -1.80 20.10 -11.31
C PRO A 140 -0.98 18.94 -11.91
N ALA A 141 -1.02 17.78 -11.27
CA ALA A 141 -0.25 16.60 -11.68
C ALA A 141 -1.18 15.57 -12.32
N LYS A 142 -0.84 15.09 -13.52
CA LYS A 142 -1.67 14.16 -14.29
C LYS A 142 -1.36 12.71 -13.94
N ILE A 143 -2.40 11.91 -13.74
CA ILE A 143 -2.32 10.46 -13.68
C ILE A 143 -2.95 9.93 -14.97
N THR A 144 -2.18 9.15 -15.73
CA THR A 144 -2.66 8.50 -16.95
C THR A 144 -2.36 7.02 -16.88
N VAL A 145 -3.34 6.19 -17.21
CA VAL A 145 -3.19 4.76 -17.34
C VAL A 145 -3.75 4.28 -18.68
N THR A 146 -2.98 3.45 -19.36
CA THR A 146 -3.42 2.64 -20.49
C THR A 146 -3.51 1.20 -20.02
N VAL A 147 -4.69 0.59 -20.16
CA VAL A 147 -4.97 -0.80 -19.80
C VAL A 147 -5.14 -1.61 -21.07
N SER A 148 -4.31 -2.63 -21.28
CA SER A 148 -4.40 -3.54 -22.43
C SER A 148 -4.82 -4.92 -21.95
N ILE A 149 -5.91 -5.44 -22.50
CA ILE A 149 -6.41 -6.79 -22.24
C ILE A 149 -6.18 -7.62 -23.51
N GLU A 150 -5.49 -8.75 -23.37
CA GLU A 150 -5.28 -9.70 -24.45
C GLU A 150 -5.34 -11.13 -23.91
N GLY A 151 -6.37 -11.88 -24.31
CA GLY A 151 -6.58 -13.25 -23.85
C GLY A 151 -6.78 -13.30 -22.34
N ASP A 152 -5.90 -13.98 -21.61
CA ASP A 152 -5.99 -14.14 -20.16
C ASP A 152 -5.03 -13.25 -19.36
N GLY A 153 -4.41 -12.26 -20.04
CA GLY A 153 -3.46 -11.31 -19.46
C GLY A 153 -3.96 -9.87 -19.52
N ILE A 154 -3.49 -9.06 -18.56
CA ILE A 154 -3.80 -7.63 -18.50
C ILE A 154 -2.54 -6.83 -18.20
N ARG A 155 -2.32 -5.75 -18.96
CA ARG A 155 -1.19 -4.84 -18.79
C ARG A 155 -1.68 -3.46 -18.39
N PHE A 156 -1.02 -2.85 -17.41
CA PHE A 156 -1.20 -1.45 -17.00
C PHE A 156 0.06 -0.65 -17.34
N ASP A 157 -0.10 0.47 -18.03
CA ASP A 157 1.00 1.34 -18.44
C ASP A 157 0.76 2.77 -17.98
N TYR A 158 1.69 3.30 -17.17
CA TYR A 158 1.62 4.64 -16.60
C TYR A 158 2.52 5.66 -17.33
N SER A 159 2.98 5.38 -18.55
CA SER A 159 3.91 6.23 -19.30
C SER A 159 3.45 7.68 -19.49
N GLY A 160 2.14 7.94 -19.54
CA GLY A 160 1.58 9.29 -19.69
C GLY A 160 1.46 10.10 -18.40
N THR A 161 1.81 9.52 -17.25
CA THR A 161 1.71 10.14 -15.93
C THR A 161 2.78 11.22 -15.74
N SER A 162 2.44 12.30 -15.05
CA SER A 162 3.36 13.40 -14.73
C SER A 162 4.62 12.93 -13.98
N PRO A 163 5.75 13.61 -14.17
CA PRO A 163 6.91 13.48 -13.27
C PRO A 163 6.52 13.63 -11.81
N GLN A 164 7.32 13.07 -10.90
CA GLN A 164 7.17 13.34 -9.47
C GLN A 164 7.17 14.86 -9.19
N VAL A 165 6.37 15.27 -8.22
CA VAL A 165 6.14 16.68 -7.89
C VAL A 165 6.81 17.08 -6.58
N GLU A 166 7.06 18.38 -6.41
CA GLU A 166 7.64 18.98 -5.19
C GLU A 166 6.59 19.13 -4.08
N GLY A 167 5.82 18.08 -3.81
CA GLY A 167 4.73 18.05 -2.82
C GLY A 167 4.32 16.62 -2.46
N PRO A 168 3.59 16.39 -1.35
CA PRO A 168 3.48 15.08 -0.72
C PRO A 168 2.61 14.06 -1.45
N VAL A 169 2.04 14.42 -2.60
CA VAL A 169 1.12 13.61 -3.40
C VAL A 169 1.83 12.58 -4.30
N ASN A 170 3.13 12.33 -4.12
CA ASN A 170 3.80 11.25 -4.84
C ASN A 170 3.46 9.88 -4.22
N ALA A 171 3.00 8.93 -5.02
CA ALA A 171 2.69 7.56 -4.60
C ALA A 171 3.89 6.62 -4.85
N PRO A 172 4.51 6.04 -3.81
CA PRO A 172 5.54 5.01 -3.98
C PRO A 172 4.99 3.83 -4.79
N LEU A 173 5.85 3.11 -5.52
CA LEU A 173 5.43 1.99 -6.37
C LEU A 173 4.50 0.98 -5.66
N GLY A 174 4.72 0.71 -4.37
CA GLY A 174 3.86 -0.17 -3.59
C GLY A 174 2.41 0.32 -3.45
N VAL A 175 2.19 1.63 -3.44
CA VAL A 175 0.85 2.24 -3.45
C VAL A 175 0.21 2.10 -4.83
N THR A 176 0.97 2.32 -5.91
CA THR A 176 0.51 2.14 -7.29
C THR A 176 0.07 0.70 -7.55
N LEU A 177 0.90 -0.28 -7.14
CA LEU A 177 0.58 -1.71 -7.16
C LEU A 177 -0.70 -2.02 -6.38
N ALA A 178 -0.83 -1.47 -5.17
CA ALA A 178 -2.02 -1.68 -4.34
C ALA A 178 -3.29 -1.17 -5.03
N GLY A 179 -3.23 -0.02 -5.72
CA GLY A 179 -4.35 0.50 -6.51
C GLY A 179 -4.75 -0.44 -7.64
N VAL A 180 -3.79 -0.94 -8.42
CA VAL A 180 -4.05 -1.92 -9.51
C VAL A 180 -4.69 -3.19 -8.96
N PHE A 181 -4.12 -3.76 -7.90
CA PHE A 181 -4.62 -4.99 -7.29
C PHE A 181 -6.00 -4.81 -6.67
N PHE A 182 -6.22 -3.71 -5.95
CA PHE A 182 -7.52 -3.37 -5.39
C PHE A 182 -8.58 -3.26 -6.48
N THR A 183 -8.28 -2.54 -7.57
CA THR A 183 -9.23 -2.34 -8.66
C THR A 183 -9.63 -3.69 -9.26
N LEU A 184 -8.66 -4.54 -9.59
CA LEU A 184 -8.95 -5.86 -10.18
C LEU A 184 -9.76 -6.75 -9.24
N ILE A 185 -9.38 -6.86 -7.97
CA ILE A 185 -10.14 -7.65 -6.99
C ILE A 185 -11.58 -7.13 -6.87
N SER A 186 -11.78 -5.81 -6.99
CA SER A 186 -13.10 -5.19 -6.86
C SER A 186 -14.01 -5.41 -8.07
N VAL A 187 -13.44 -5.57 -9.27
CA VAL A 187 -14.20 -5.78 -10.52
C VAL A 187 -14.16 -7.23 -11.02
N THR A 188 -13.62 -8.15 -10.22
CA THR A 188 -13.58 -9.59 -10.52
C THR A 188 -14.36 -10.36 -9.46
N ASP A 189 -14.38 -11.69 -9.57
CA ASP A 189 -15.04 -12.57 -8.59
C ASP A 189 -14.44 -12.39 -7.18
N SER A 190 -15.25 -11.86 -6.26
CA SER A 190 -14.86 -11.59 -4.87
C SER A 190 -14.60 -12.85 -4.04
N THR A 191 -14.86 -14.05 -4.58
CA THR A 191 -14.56 -15.34 -3.95
C THR A 191 -13.16 -15.87 -4.29
N ILE A 192 -12.44 -15.22 -5.20
CA ILE A 192 -11.05 -15.58 -5.52
C ILE A 192 -10.17 -15.35 -4.27
N PRO A 193 -9.39 -16.35 -3.82
CA PRO A 193 -8.50 -16.16 -2.68
C PRO A 193 -7.42 -15.13 -3.02
N VAL A 194 -7.38 -14.02 -2.28
CA VAL A 194 -6.40 -12.94 -2.52
C VAL A 194 -5.01 -13.37 -2.04
N ASN A 195 -4.13 -13.68 -2.99
CA ASN A 195 -2.72 -13.99 -2.80
C ASN A 195 -1.93 -13.65 -4.08
N ASP A 196 -0.61 -13.87 -4.06
CA ASP A 196 0.29 -13.54 -5.18
C ASP A 196 -0.12 -14.20 -6.51
N GLY A 197 -0.77 -15.36 -6.46
CA GLY A 197 -1.32 -16.04 -7.63
C GLY A 197 -2.32 -15.18 -8.42
N CYS A 198 -3.15 -14.38 -7.74
CA CYS A 198 -4.08 -13.45 -8.40
C CYS A 198 -3.36 -12.42 -9.29
N PHE A 199 -2.09 -12.13 -9.01
CA PHE A 199 -1.38 -11.03 -9.65
C PHE A 199 -0.41 -11.49 -10.74
N ARG A 200 -0.18 -12.80 -10.87
CA ARG A 200 0.63 -13.41 -11.94
C ARG A 200 0.18 -13.08 -13.38
N PRO A 201 -1.12 -12.88 -13.71
CA PRO A 201 -1.53 -12.48 -15.06
C PRO A 201 -1.41 -10.97 -15.32
N ILE A 202 -0.92 -10.19 -14.36
CA ILE A 202 -0.84 -8.73 -14.45
C ILE A 202 0.57 -8.34 -14.85
N ASP A 203 0.69 -7.58 -15.93
CA ASP A 203 1.90 -6.86 -16.30
C ASP A 203 1.75 -5.37 -15.94
N LEU A 204 2.80 -4.76 -15.41
CA LEU A 204 2.76 -3.38 -14.94
C LEU A 204 4.01 -2.62 -15.37
N HIS A 205 3.82 -1.50 -16.04
CA HIS A 205 4.86 -0.54 -16.35
C HIS A 205 4.59 0.81 -15.70
N VAL A 206 5.47 1.21 -14.77
CA VAL A 206 5.43 2.53 -14.12
C VAL A 206 6.81 3.18 -14.23
N PRO A 207 6.97 4.23 -15.05
CA PRO A 207 8.26 4.89 -15.23
C PRO A 207 8.85 5.37 -13.90
N GLU A 208 10.10 5.04 -13.64
CA GLU A 208 10.82 5.57 -12.47
C GLU A 208 10.95 7.10 -12.57
N GLY A 209 10.67 7.79 -11.46
CA GLY A 209 10.66 9.26 -11.40
C GLY A 209 9.33 9.91 -11.79
N CYS A 210 8.29 9.15 -12.15
CA CYS A 210 6.93 9.69 -12.24
C CYS A 210 6.28 9.77 -10.83
N MET A 211 5.18 10.51 -10.70
CA MET A 211 4.50 10.66 -9.40
C MET A 211 3.93 9.35 -8.84
N MET A 212 3.82 8.30 -9.67
CA MET A 212 3.37 6.95 -9.28
C MET A 212 4.54 5.96 -9.05
N ASN A 213 5.78 6.40 -9.24
CA ASN A 213 7.00 5.66 -8.90
C ASN A 213 8.15 6.66 -8.61
N PRO A 214 8.02 7.50 -7.57
CA PRO A 214 8.92 8.60 -7.29
C PRO A 214 10.28 8.12 -6.76
N LEU A 215 11.30 8.91 -7.02
CA LEU A 215 12.63 8.78 -6.47
C LEU A 215 12.75 9.52 -5.13
N ARG A 216 13.55 8.96 -4.22
CA ARG A 216 14.00 9.69 -3.02
C ARG A 216 14.75 10.96 -3.43
N PRO A 217 14.59 12.08 -2.70
CA PRO A 217 13.89 12.23 -1.42
C PRO A 217 12.46 12.78 -1.53
N ALA A 218 11.73 12.51 -2.61
CA ALA A 218 10.36 13.03 -2.77
C ALA A 218 9.45 12.69 -1.56
N PRO A 219 8.61 13.62 -1.12
CA PRO A 219 7.60 13.39 -0.08
C PRO A 219 6.45 12.55 -0.64
N VAL A 220 5.91 11.64 0.17
CA VAL A 220 4.98 10.57 -0.26
C VAL A 220 3.79 10.35 0.69
N ALA A 221 3.67 11.09 1.78
CA ALA A 221 2.62 10.87 2.78
C ALA A 221 1.22 11.01 2.17
N GLY A 222 1.01 12.04 1.34
CA GLY A 222 -0.21 12.27 0.59
C GLY A 222 -0.45 11.24 -0.52
N GLY A 223 0.61 10.61 -1.04
CA GLY A 223 0.50 9.57 -2.06
C GLY A 223 -0.33 8.36 -1.63
N ASN A 224 -0.20 7.93 -0.37
CA ASN A 224 -0.95 6.79 0.15
C ASN A 224 -2.43 7.10 0.39
N VAL A 225 -2.80 8.37 0.59
CA VAL A 225 -4.15 8.73 1.05
C VAL A 225 -4.97 9.54 0.05
N GLU A 226 -4.33 10.37 -0.77
CA GLU A 226 -5.01 11.17 -1.80
C GLU A 226 -4.79 10.53 -3.18
N THR A 227 -3.54 10.43 -3.61
CA THR A 227 -3.19 9.93 -4.94
C THR A 227 -3.61 8.48 -5.17
N SER A 228 -3.62 7.66 -4.10
CA SER A 228 -4.09 6.28 -4.18
C SER A 228 -5.58 6.18 -4.53
N GLN A 229 -6.42 7.07 -3.97
CA GLN A 229 -7.86 7.12 -4.26
C GLN A 229 -8.08 7.58 -5.69
N ARG A 230 -7.41 8.67 -6.09
CA ARG A 230 -7.48 9.17 -7.47
C ARG A 230 -7.01 8.13 -8.49
N ASN A 231 -5.95 7.39 -8.18
CA ASN A 231 -5.47 6.30 -9.03
C ASN A 231 -6.52 5.19 -9.19
N VAL A 232 -7.23 4.82 -8.12
CA VAL A 232 -8.33 3.85 -8.20
C VAL A 232 -9.47 4.38 -9.07
N ASP A 233 -9.86 5.65 -8.95
CA ASP A 233 -10.88 6.25 -9.81
C ASP A 233 -10.46 6.23 -11.29
N VAL A 234 -9.19 6.54 -11.60
CA VAL A 234 -8.64 6.49 -12.97
C VAL A 234 -8.63 5.05 -13.51
N LEU A 235 -8.20 4.08 -12.70
CA LEU A 235 -8.19 2.66 -13.07
C LEU A 235 -9.60 2.11 -13.32
N MET A 236 -10.55 2.45 -12.46
CA MET A 236 -11.96 2.11 -12.61
C MET A 236 -12.53 2.74 -13.89
N LYS A 237 -12.24 4.02 -14.14
CA LYS A 237 -12.63 4.73 -15.37
C LYS A 237 -12.09 4.04 -16.62
N ALA A 238 -10.84 3.58 -16.63
CA ALA A 238 -10.30 2.82 -17.76
C ALA A 238 -11.05 1.49 -17.97
N LEU A 239 -11.40 0.78 -16.89
CA LEU A 239 -12.12 -0.50 -16.99
C LEU A 239 -13.64 -0.36 -17.20
N ALA A 240 -14.19 0.86 -17.15
CA ALA A 240 -15.64 1.10 -17.24
C ALA A 240 -16.25 0.61 -18.55
N GLU A 241 -15.51 0.67 -19.66
CA GLU A 241 -16.00 0.14 -20.95
C GLU A 241 -15.85 -1.38 -21.04
N ALA A 242 -14.82 -1.96 -20.43
CA ALA A 242 -14.57 -3.40 -20.44
C ALA A 242 -15.57 -4.18 -19.57
N VAL A 243 -15.93 -3.63 -18.41
CA VAL A 243 -16.80 -4.27 -17.41
C VAL A 243 -17.83 -3.28 -16.80
N PRO A 244 -18.72 -2.69 -17.63
CA PRO A 244 -19.60 -1.58 -17.22
C PRO A 244 -20.55 -1.92 -16.07
N GLU A 245 -20.97 -3.17 -15.95
CA GLU A 245 -21.89 -3.62 -14.88
C GLU A 245 -21.19 -3.78 -13.52
N LYS A 246 -19.86 -3.77 -13.47
CA LYS A 246 -19.06 -3.96 -12.26
C LYS A 246 -18.37 -2.68 -11.77
N VAL A 247 -18.25 -1.67 -12.62
CA VAL A 247 -17.56 -0.42 -12.32
C VAL A 247 -18.56 0.63 -11.83
N PRO A 248 -18.41 1.16 -10.60
CA PRO A 248 -19.24 2.26 -10.13
C PRO A 248 -18.79 3.59 -10.78
N ALA A 249 -19.63 4.62 -10.65
CA ALA A 249 -19.18 5.99 -10.88
C ALA A 249 -18.02 6.36 -9.93
N ALA A 250 -17.19 7.31 -10.35
CA ALA A 250 -16.03 7.76 -9.58
C ALA A 250 -16.42 8.18 -8.15
N SER A 251 -15.52 7.90 -7.22
CA SER A 251 -15.68 8.26 -5.82
C SER A 251 -15.29 9.74 -5.59
N GLN A 252 -15.01 10.12 -4.35
CA GLN A 252 -14.54 11.47 -4.05
C GLN A 252 -13.07 11.69 -4.46
N GLY A 253 -12.28 10.62 -4.70
CA GLY A 253 -10.87 10.73 -5.06
C GLY A 253 -9.96 11.23 -3.94
N THR A 254 -10.39 11.12 -2.67
CA THR A 254 -9.66 11.54 -1.46
C THR A 254 -10.14 10.75 -0.24
N MET A 255 -9.27 10.56 0.76
CA MET A 255 -9.66 10.02 2.07
C MET A 255 -10.21 11.10 3.02
N ASN A 256 -10.11 12.40 2.70
CA ASN A 256 -10.47 13.53 3.57
C ASN A 256 -9.83 13.49 4.96
N ASN A 257 -8.54 13.18 5.03
CA ASN A 257 -7.87 12.99 6.31
C ASN A 257 -7.97 14.23 7.21
N VAL A 258 -8.38 14.01 8.46
CA VAL A 258 -8.39 15.04 9.51
C VAL A 258 -7.35 14.68 10.54
N SER A 259 -6.21 15.40 10.48
CA SER A 259 -5.14 15.28 11.46
C SER A 259 -5.10 16.48 12.39
N ILE A 260 -5.18 16.23 13.70
CA ILE A 260 -5.14 17.28 14.73
C ILE A 260 -4.18 16.84 15.82
N GLY A 261 -3.47 17.77 16.45
CA GLY A 261 -2.73 17.47 17.66
C GLY A 261 -2.31 18.71 18.41
N GLY A 262 -1.74 18.48 19.58
CA GLY A 262 -1.32 19.55 20.47
C GLY A 262 -0.75 19.02 21.77
N ILE A 263 -0.68 19.92 22.75
CA ILE A 263 -0.23 19.62 24.12
C ILE A 263 -1.43 19.79 25.05
N ARG A 264 -1.68 18.79 25.90
CA ARG A 264 -2.72 18.86 26.94
C ARG A 264 -2.28 19.80 28.07
N GLU A 265 -3.21 20.15 28.97
CA GLU A 265 -2.91 20.98 30.14
C GLU A 265 -1.84 20.38 31.06
N ASP A 266 -1.73 19.06 31.11
CA ASP A 266 -0.71 18.33 31.89
C ASP A 266 0.67 18.25 31.21
N GLY A 267 0.83 18.90 30.05
CA GLY A 267 2.06 18.90 29.26
C GLY A 267 2.22 17.67 28.35
N THR A 268 1.28 16.73 28.34
CA THR A 268 1.37 15.54 27.48
C THR A 268 0.97 15.85 26.04
N PRO A 269 1.75 15.41 25.03
CA PRO A 269 1.36 15.52 23.64
C PRO A 269 0.19 14.58 23.29
N TRP A 270 -0.56 14.97 22.26
CA TRP A 270 -1.61 14.14 21.68
C TRP A 270 -1.73 14.36 20.17
N THR A 271 -2.21 13.33 19.50
CA THR A 271 -2.50 13.32 18.07
C THR A 271 -3.83 12.60 17.83
N PHE A 272 -4.55 13.04 16.82
CA PHE A 272 -5.79 12.47 16.32
C PHE A 272 -5.69 12.37 14.80
N TYR A 273 -6.22 11.28 14.27
CA TYR A 273 -6.27 10.99 12.84
C TYR A 273 -7.59 10.27 12.55
N GLU A 274 -8.34 10.79 11.60
CA GLU A 274 -9.57 10.20 11.03
C GLU A 274 -9.52 10.29 9.51
#